data_AF-A0A4Z0WAE3-F1
#
_entry.id   AF-A0A4Z0WAE3-F1
#
_cell.length_a   1.000
_cell.length_b   1.000
_cell.length_c   1.000
_cell.angle_alpha   90.00
_cell.angle_beta   90.00
_cell.angle_gamma   90.00
#
_symmetry.space_group_name_H-M   'P 1'
#
loop_
_entity.id
_entity.type
_entity.pdbx_description
1 polymer ?
#
loop_
_entity_poly.entity_id
_entity_poly.type
_entity_poly.pdbx_seq_one_letter_code
_entity_poly.pdbx_strand_id
1 'polypeptide(L)'
;MKKRNRGFTLIELIMVIVILGILSAFALPRFADFGDSAREASMEGARGSVQSASGIVRSAFLAGGSPVTLEGETIDLEEGYASVTGILAAAQLSSDYDTAVDDDELTIFLADEDADGDLCFIYTESDGNGPATTSAMGEFDGGDCDV
;
A
#
# COMPACT_ATOMS: atom_id res chain seq x y z
N MET A 1 33.69 -12.92 54.16
CA MET A 1 32.49 -13.69 53.76
C MET A 1 32.62 -14.08 52.28
N LYS A 2 32.73 -15.38 51.96
CA LYS A 2 32.68 -15.86 50.56
C LYS A 2 31.22 -15.90 50.10
N LYS A 3 30.86 -15.07 49.11
CA LYS A 3 29.57 -15.18 48.40
C LYS A 3 29.53 -16.54 47.69
N ARG A 4 28.56 -17.40 48.02
CA ARG A 4 28.27 -18.60 47.23
C ARG A 4 27.55 -18.14 45.96
N ASN A 5 28.26 -18.11 44.84
CA ASN A 5 27.61 -17.97 43.53
C ASN A 5 26.79 -19.25 43.29
N ARG A 6 25.46 -19.12 43.31
CA ARG A 6 24.56 -20.18 42.85
C ARG A 6 24.68 -20.22 41.32
N GLY A 7 25.27 -21.28 40.79
CA GLY A 7 25.26 -21.53 39.35
C GLY A 7 23.86 -21.90 38.87
N PHE A 8 23.57 -21.61 37.59
CA PHE A 8 22.33 -22.01 36.92
C PHE A 8 22.26 -23.55 36.88
N THR A 9 21.07 -24.12 37.12
CA THR A 9 20.92 -25.58 37.04
C THR A 9 20.59 -26.02 35.60
N LEU A 10 21.05 -27.21 35.18
CA LEU A 10 20.74 -27.73 33.84
C LEU A 10 19.23 -27.86 33.60
N ILE A 11 18.47 -28.22 34.64
CA ILE A 11 17.01 -28.34 34.56
C ILE A 11 16.34 -26.99 34.32
N GLU A 12 16.86 -25.91 34.90
CA GLU A 12 16.34 -24.56 34.75
C GLU A 12 16.55 -24.04 33.33
N LEU A 13 17.69 -24.37 32.71
CA LEU A 13 17.91 -24.06 31.29
C LEU A 13 16.98 -24.87 30.38
N ILE A 14 16.81 -26.17 30.65
CA ILE A 14 15.93 -27.05 29.88
C ILE A 14 14.46 -26.60 30.01
N MET A 15 14.02 -26.24 31.21
CA MET A 15 12.64 -25.78 31.43
C MET A 15 12.35 -24.49 30.66
N VAL A 16 13.31 -23.56 30.60
CA VAL A 16 13.16 -22.31 29.83
C VAL A 16 13.02 -22.58 28.34
N ILE A 17 13.87 -23.41 27.73
CA ILE A 17 13.76 -23.72 26.29
C ILE A 17 12.46 -24.49 25.97
N VAL A 18 11.97 -25.33 26.88
CA VAL A 18 10.68 -26.03 26.71
C VAL A 18 9.53 -25.02 26.74
N ILE A 19 9.52 -24.09 27.70
CA ILE A 19 8.48 -23.05 27.77
C ILE A 19 8.53 -22.16 26.53
N LEU A 20 9.72 -21.70 26.13
CA LEU A 20 9.88 -20.91 24.90
C LEU A 20 9.45 -21.69 23.66
N GLY A 21 9.71 -23.00 23.60
CA GLY A 21 9.25 -23.86 22.50
C GLY A 21 7.74 -23.93 22.39
N ILE A 22 7.03 -24.09 23.51
CA ILE A 22 5.56 -24.13 23.53
C ILE A 22 4.98 -22.76 23.13
N LEU A 23 5.51 -21.66 23.68
CA LEU A 23 5.04 -20.32 23.33
C LEU A 23 5.30 -19.98 21.85
N SER A 24 6.46 -20.35 21.33
CA SER A 24 6.84 -20.10 19.94
C SER A 24 5.96 -20.86 18.95
N ALA A 25 5.54 -22.09 19.29
CA ALA A 25 4.68 -22.90 18.44
C ALA A 25 3.32 -22.22 18.12
N PHE A 26 2.80 -21.39 19.04
CA PHE A 26 1.57 -20.63 18.82
C PHE A 26 1.82 -19.21 18.29
N ALA A 27 2.91 -18.56 18.71
CA ALA A 27 3.20 -17.18 18.33
C ALA A 27 3.73 -17.04 16.90
N LEU A 28 4.55 -18.00 16.43
CA LEU A 28 5.22 -17.91 15.14
C LEU A 28 4.26 -17.90 13.95
N PRO A 29 3.21 -18.78 13.86
CA PRO A 29 2.27 -18.74 12.74
C PRO A 29 1.56 -17.39 12.64
N ARG A 30 1.09 -16.86 13.78
CA ARG A 30 0.42 -15.55 13.80
C ARG A 30 1.35 -14.42 13.39
N PHE A 31 2.61 -14.44 13.86
CA PHE A 31 3.58 -13.41 13.51
C PHE A 31 3.93 -13.43 12.02
N ALA A 32 3.94 -14.60 11.37
CA ALA A 32 4.14 -14.69 9.93
C ALA A 32 3.00 -14.03 9.15
N ASP A 33 1.74 -14.29 9.50
CA ASP A 33 0.57 -13.72 8.81
C ASP A 33 0.40 -12.19 9.02
N PHE A 34 1.03 -11.62 10.05
CA PHE A 34 0.92 -10.18 10.35
C PHE A 34 1.57 -9.28 9.29
N GLY A 35 2.61 -9.76 8.60
CA GLY A 35 3.26 -9.00 7.54
C GLY A 35 2.32 -8.78 6.35
N ASP A 36 1.75 -9.87 5.85
CA ASP A 36 0.89 -9.87 4.66
C ASP A 36 -0.38 -9.03 4.89
N SER A 37 -1.02 -9.22 6.05
CA SER A 37 -2.22 -8.42 6.40
C SER A 37 -1.93 -6.92 6.59
N ALA A 38 -0.73 -6.55 7.04
CA ALA A 38 -0.32 -5.16 7.11
C ALA A 38 -0.09 -4.56 5.72
N ARG A 39 0.54 -5.33 4.81
CA ARG A 39 0.75 -4.93 3.41
C ARG A 39 -0.58 -4.75 2.67
N GLU A 40 -1.51 -5.70 2.84
CA GLU A 40 -2.86 -5.61 2.28
C GLU A 40 -3.62 -4.37 2.79
N ALA A 41 -3.58 -4.12 4.10
CA ALA A 41 -4.23 -2.94 4.68
C ALA A 41 -3.62 -1.62 4.18
N SER A 42 -2.30 -1.56 3.99
CA SER A 42 -1.63 -0.38 3.43
C SER A 42 -2.02 -0.15 1.97
N MET A 43 -2.09 -1.20 1.16
CA MET A 43 -2.48 -1.09 -0.25
C MET A 43 -3.96 -0.71 -0.42
N GLU A 44 -4.86 -1.30 0.37
CA GLU A 44 -6.27 -0.90 0.37
C GLU A 44 -6.43 0.56 0.85
N GLY A 45 -5.59 1.00 1.79
CA GLY A 45 -5.50 2.40 2.22
C GLY A 45 -5.12 3.35 1.08
N ALA A 46 -4.08 3.01 0.31
CA ALA A 46 -3.67 3.78 -0.87
C ALA A 46 -4.73 3.77 -1.97
N ARG A 47 -5.37 2.64 -2.22
CA ARG A 47 -6.47 2.54 -3.17
C ARG A 47 -7.65 3.43 -2.77
N GLY A 48 -8.00 3.43 -1.49
CA GLY A 48 -9.03 4.30 -0.93
C GLY A 48 -8.70 5.79 -1.04
N SER A 49 -7.43 6.17 -0.89
CA SER A 49 -7.00 7.56 -1.08
C SER A 49 -7.11 7.99 -2.56
N VAL A 50 -6.70 7.14 -3.50
CA VAL A 50 -6.85 7.38 -4.95
C VAL A 50 -8.32 7.54 -5.36
N GLN A 51 -9.20 6.65 -4.90
CA GLN A 51 -10.64 6.76 -5.18
C GLN A 51 -11.25 8.05 -4.62
N SER A 52 -10.86 8.41 -3.39
CA SER A 52 -11.32 9.64 -2.73
C SER A 52 -10.82 10.88 -3.47
N ALA A 53 -9.53 10.89 -3.86
CA ALA A 53 -8.91 11.98 -4.61
C ALA A 53 -9.58 12.19 -5.97
N SER A 54 -9.82 11.11 -6.73
CA SER A 54 -10.55 11.18 -8.01
C SER A 54 -11.95 11.81 -7.84
N GLY A 55 -12.68 11.42 -6.79
CA GLY A 55 -13.99 12.00 -6.47
C GLY A 55 -13.93 13.48 -6.07
N ILE A 56 -12.91 13.89 -5.30
CA ILE A 56 -12.67 15.29 -4.92
C ILE A 56 -12.34 16.13 -6.14
N VAL A 57 -11.41 15.67 -6.98
CA VAL A 57 -11.01 16.37 -8.22
C VAL A 57 -12.21 16.56 -9.13
N ARG A 58 -13.01 15.50 -9.34
CA ARG A 58 -14.23 15.59 -10.14
C ARG A 58 -15.23 16.59 -9.56
N SER A 59 -15.43 16.58 -8.25
CA SER A 59 -16.34 17.50 -7.57
C SER A 59 -15.88 18.96 -7.69
N ALA A 60 -14.58 19.21 -7.56
CA ALA A 60 -13.99 20.53 -7.74
C ALA A 60 -14.13 21.02 -9.18
N PHE A 61 -13.89 20.14 -10.16
CA PHE A 61 -14.08 20.46 -11.58
C PHE A 61 -15.53 20.79 -11.91
N LEU A 62 -16.51 20.02 -11.41
CA LEU A 62 -17.92 20.31 -11.64
C LEU A 62 -18.38 21.63 -10.99
N ALA A 63 -17.75 22.03 -9.89
CA ALA A 63 -18.07 23.26 -9.18
C ALA A 63 -17.43 24.51 -9.81
N GLY A 64 -16.17 24.41 -10.25
CA GLY A 64 -15.35 25.57 -10.64
C GLY A 64 -14.72 25.49 -12.04
N GLY A 65 -14.80 24.35 -12.71
CA GLY A 65 -14.10 24.10 -13.97
C GLY A 65 -12.61 23.88 -13.78
N SER A 66 -11.82 24.25 -14.80
CA SER A 66 -10.36 24.16 -14.80
C SER A 66 -9.74 25.56 -14.64
N PRO A 67 -8.63 25.71 -13.88
CA PRO A 67 -7.86 24.64 -13.22
C PRO A 67 -8.50 24.19 -11.89
N VAL A 68 -8.25 22.92 -11.53
CA VAL A 68 -8.52 22.41 -10.18
C VAL A 68 -7.23 22.51 -9.37
N THR A 69 -7.34 23.07 -8.16
CA THR A 69 -6.21 23.22 -7.23
C THR A 69 -6.55 22.55 -5.91
N LEU A 70 -5.71 21.65 -5.44
CA LEU A 70 -5.81 20.98 -4.14
C LEU A 70 -4.55 21.26 -3.34
N GLU A 71 -4.67 21.65 -2.07
CA GLU A 71 -3.51 21.98 -1.20
C GLU A 71 -2.49 22.97 -1.78
N GLY A 72 -2.92 23.84 -2.71
CA GLY A 72 -2.05 24.81 -3.38
C GLY A 72 -1.31 24.27 -4.61
N GLU A 73 -1.54 23.01 -4.99
CA GLU A 73 -1.02 22.38 -6.19
C GLU A 73 -2.10 22.27 -7.27
N THR A 74 -1.75 22.59 -8.52
CA THR A 74 -2.66 22.42 -9.65
C THR A 74 -2.66 20.96 -10.06
N ILE A 75 -3.85 20.36 -10.11
CA ILE A 75 -4.03 18.98 -10.52
C ILE A 75 -4.21 18.93 -12.04
N ASP A 76 -3.39 18.12 -12.71
CA ASP A 76 -3.52 17.87 -14.14
C ASP A 76 -4.78 17.07 -14.42
N LEU A 77 -5.60 17.57 -15.34
CA LEU A 77 -6.91 17.01 -15.63
C LEU A 77 -6.98 16.43 -17.04
N GLU A 78 -7.65 15.29 -17.16
CA GLU A 78 -8.08 14.70 -18.43
C GLU A 78 -9.61 14.54 -18.39
N GLU A 79 -10.32 15.12 -19.36
CA GLU A 79 -11.80 15.05 -19.47
C GLU A 79 -12.59 15.43 -18.18
N GLY A 80 -11.99 16.29 -17.35
CA GLY A 80 -12.56 16.75 -16.08
C GLY A 80 -12.45 15.74 -14.93
N TYR A 81 -11.54 14.77 -15.06
CA TYR A 81 -11.03 13.89 -14.01
C TYR A 81 -9.53 14.15 -13.84
N ALA A 82 -8.91 13.58 -12.80
CA ALA A 82 -7.46 13.63 -12.69
C ALA A 82 -6.83 12.80 -13.83
N SER A 83 -5.74 13.27 -14.41
CA SER A 83 -4.89 12.45 -15.29
C SER A 83 -4.05 11.47 -14.47
N VAL A 84 -3.32 10.56 -15.13
CA VAL A 84 -2.32 9.68 -14.48
C VAL A 84 -1.28 10.45 -13.67
N THR A 85 -0.88 11.65 -14.09
CA THR A 85 0.05 12.50 -13.30
C THR A 85 -0.71 13.27 -12.22
N GLY A 86 -1.90 13.77 -12.54
CA GLY A 86 -2.72 14.54 -11.61
C GLY A 86 -3.20 13.73 -10.41
N ILE A 87 -3.49 12.44 -10.59
CA ILE A 87 -3.98 11.59 -9.52
C ILE A 87 -2.90 11.33 -8.46
N LEU A 88 -1.63 11.26 -8.87
CA LEU A 88 -0.51 11.11 -7.94
C LEU A 88 -0.40 12.32 -7.00
N ALA A 89 -0.50 13.52 -7.55
CA ALA A 89 -0.53 14.76 -6.77
C ALA A 89 -1.79 14.83 -5.87
N ALA A 90 -2.96 14.45 -6.41
CA ALA A 90 -4.22 14.53 -5.68
C ALA A 90 -4.33 13.50 -4.54
N ALA A 91 -3.79 12.29 -4.72
CA ALA A 91 -3.87 11.20 -3.75
C ALA A 91 -2.84 11.30 -2.61
N GLN A 92 -1.80 12.13 -2.78
CA GLN A 92 -0.73 12.36 -1.80
C GLN A 92 -0.12 11.06 -1.25
N LEU A 93 0.16 10.11 -2.15
CA LEU A 93 0.83 8.87 -1.78
C LEU A 93 2.25 9.17 -1.27
N SER A 94 2.69 8.42 -0.24
CA SER A 94 4.03 8.51 0.32
C SER A 94 5.05 7.78 -0.54
N SER A 95 6.34 7.90 -0.21
CA SER A 95 7.43 7.13 -0.82
C SER A 95 7.40 5.63 -0.51
N ASP A 96 6.36 5.15 0.16
CA ASP A 96 6.15 3.73 0.44
C ASP A 96 5.53 2.98 -0.75
N TYR A 97 5.15 3.73 -1.80
CA TYR A 97 4.54 3.20 -3.02
C TYR A 97 5.36 3.61 -4.23
N ASP A 98 5.55 2.67 -5.14
CA ASP A 98 6.11 2.91 -6.47
C ASP A 98 4.99 2.86 -7.53
N THR A 99 5.28 3.42 -8.70
CA THR A 99 4.30 3.60 -9.76
C THR A 99 4.88 3.25 -11.12
N ALA A 100 4.10 2.58 -11.95
CA ALA A 100 4.37 2.40 -13.37
C ALA A 100 3.25 3.04 -14.19
N VAL A 101 3.61 3.74 -15.26
CA VAL A 101 2.65 4.39 -16.17
C VAL A 101 2.73 3.71 -17.52
N ASP A 102 1.57 3.30 -18.04
CA ASP A 102 1.40 2.81 -19.41
C ASP A 102 0.23 3.56 -20.07
N ASP A 103 0.56 4.52 -20.94
CA ASP A 103 -0.38 5.46 -21.57
C ASP A 103 -1.39 6.08 -20.56
N ASP A 104 -2.63 5.57 -20.56
CA ASP A 104 -3.77 6.07 -19.79
C ASP A 104 -3.93 5.34 -18.44
N GLU A 105 -3.01 4.42 -18.11
CA GLU A 105 -3.03 3.59 -16.91
C GLU A 105 -1.84 3.88 -16.00
N LEU A 106 -2.14 3.98 -14.70
CA LEU A 106 -1.19 4.14 -13.63
C LEU A 106 -1.31 2.94 -12.68
N THR A 107 -0.31 2.08 -12.69
CA THR A 107 -0.18 0.97 -11.76
C THR A 107 0.55 1.45 -10.51
N ILE A 108 -0.05 1.22 -9.33
CA ILE A 108 0.52 1.56 -8.02
C ILE A 108 0.76 0.27 -7.25
N PHE A 109 1.97 0.12 -6.69
CA PHE A 109 2.42 -1.04 -5.93
C PHE A 109 3.30 -0.60 -4.76
N LEU A 110 3.60 -1.52 -3.83
CA LEU A 110 4.49 -1.22 -2.71
C LEU A 110 5.92 -1.00 -3.20
N ALA A 111 6.63 -0.04 -2.62
CA ALA A 111 8.04 0.18 -2.92
C ALA A 111 8.89 -0.95 -2.32
N ASP A 112 9.39 -1.85 -3.18
CA ASP A 112 10.33 -2.93 -2.84
C ASP A 112 11.37 -3.12 -3.97
N GLU A 113 12.57 -3.62 -3.63
CA GLU A 113 13.64 -3.86 -4.61
C GLU A 113 13.29 -5.01 -5.58
N ASP A 114 12.37 -5.89 -5.20
CA ASP A 114 11.83 -7.01 -5.99
C ASP A 114 10.28 -7.00 -5.92
N ALA A 115 9.63 -6.09 -6.66
CA ALA A 115 8.17 -5.90 -6.62
C ALA A 115 7.33 -7.06 -7.20
N ASP A 116 7.96 -8.08 -7.81
CA ASP A 116 7.25 -9.23 -8.39
C ASP A 116 6.51 -10.01 -7.30
N GLY A 117 5.19 -10.16 -7.45
CA GLY A 117 4.31 -10.80 -6.47
C GLY A 117 3.77 -9.86 -5.40
N ASP A 118 4.08 -8.55 -5.45
CA ASP A 118 3.48 -7.58 -4.54
C ASP A 118 2.05 -7.21 -4.94
N LEU A 119 1.30 -6.71 -3.95
CA LEU A 119 -0.04 -6.20 -4.18
C LEU A 119 0.01 -4.89 -4.96
N CYS A 120 -0.87 -4.79 -5.95
CA CYS A 120 -1.00 -3.62 -6.80
C CYS A 120 -2.46 -3.27 -7.08
N PHE A 121 -2.69 -2.07 -7.63
CA PHE A 121 -3.94 -1.71 -8.30
C PHE A 121 -3.67 -0.70 -9.41
N ILE A 122 -4.63 -0.56 -10.32
CA ILE A 122 -4.54 0.30 -11.49
C ILE A 122 -5.53 1.45 -11.34
N TYR A 123 -5.06 2.68 -11.58
CA TYR A 123 -5.89 3.82 -11.89
C TYR A 123 -5.89 4.04 -13.41
N THR A 124 -7.06 4.00 -14.03
CA THR A 124 -7.22 4.29 -15.45
C THR A 124 -7.88 5.67 -15.58
N GLU A 125 -7.23 6.59 -16.28
CA GLU A 125 -7.78 7.93 -16.49
C GLU A 125 -9.02 7.91 -17.41
N SER A 126 -9.68 9.06 -17.56
CA SER A 126 -10.92 9.15 -18.34
C SER A 126 -10.61 9.28 -19.83
N ASP A 127 -11.18 8.40 -20.65
CA ASP A 127 -11.13 8.44 -22.12
C ASP A 127 -12.18 9.36 -22.76
N GLY A 128 -12.85 10.19 -21.96
CA GLY A 128 -13.99 11.03 -22.37
C GLY A 128 -15.30 10.27 -22.57
N ASN A 129 -15.28 8.93 -22.48
CA ASN A 129 -16.43 8.06 -22.67
C ASN A 129 -16.93 7.46 -21.34
N GLY A 130 -16.19 7.64 -20.24
CA GLY A 130 -16.56 7.24 -18.89
C GLY A 130 -15.78 8.00 -17.81
N PRO A 131 -16.13 7.82 -16.52
CA PRO A 131 -15.30 8.32 -15.43
C PRO A 131 -13.96 7.59 -15.38
N ALA A 132 -12.93 8.25 -14.83
CA ALA A 132 -11.72 7.54 -14.43
C ALA A 132 -12.05 6.42 -13.42
N THR A 133 -11.33 5.31 -13.51
CA THR A 133 -11.63 4.10 -12.73
C THR A 133 -10.45 3.64 -11.89
N THR A 134 -10.73 2.78 -10.92
CA THR A 134 -9.71 2.14 -10.09
C THR A 134 -10.03 0.66 -10.01
N SER A 135 -9.11 -0.20 -10.45
CA SER A 135 -9.27 -1.65 -10.51
C SER A 135 -9.39 -2.26 -9.11
N ALA A 136 -9.66 -3.58 -9.06
CA ALA A 136 -9.48 -4.37 -7.84
C ALA A 136 -7.99 -4.47 -7.44
N MET A 137 -7.70 -4.96 -6.24
CA MET A 137 -6.32 -5.33 -5.90
C MET A 137 -5.92 -6.55 -6.75
N GLY A 138 -4.73 -6.50 -7.31
CA GLY A 138 -4.10 -7.57 -8.09
C GLY A 138 -2.69 -7.89 -7.58
N GLU A 139 -1.99 -8.72 -8.35
CA GLU A 139 -0.59 -9.10 -8.12
C GLU A 139 0.30 -8.48 -9.22
N PHE A 140 1.44 -7.91 -8.84
CA PHE A 140 2.35 -7.24 -9.77
C PHE A 140 3.31 -8.24 -10.43
N ASP A 141 3.36 -8.29 -11.77
CA ASP A 141 4.24 -9.19 -12.55
C ASP A 141 5.31 -8.40 -13.34
N GLY A 142 6.02 -7.50 -12.66
CA GLY A 142 7.21 -6.85 -13.22
C GLY A 142 6.93 -5.81 -14.33
N GLY A 143 5.68 -5.36 -14.46
CA GLY A 143 5.29 -4.35 -15.44
C GLY A 143 3.79 -4.13 -15.57
N ASP A 144 2.97 -5.08 -15.11
CA ASP A 144 1.51 -5.00 -15.09
C ASP A 144 0.96 -5.50 -13.76
N CYS A 145 -0.30 -5.15 -13.48
CA CYS A 145 -1.04 -5.61 -12.32
C CYS A 145 -2.13 -6.61 -12.74
N ASP A 146 -1.94 -7.88 -12.38
CA ASP A 146 -2.90 -8.96 -12.64
C ASP A 146 -4.09 -8.85 -11.67
N VAL A 147 -5.16 -8.17 -12.10
CA VAL A 147 -6.38 -7.86 -11.33
C VAL A 147 -7.55 -8.82 -11.50
#